data_AF-A0A0A0BPF5-F1
#
_entry.id   AF-A0A0A0BPF5-F1
#
_cell.length_a   1.000
_cell.length_b   1.000
_cell.length_c   1.000
_cell.angle_alpha   90.00
_cell.angle_beta   90.00
_cell.angle_gamma   90.00
#
_symmetry.space_group_name_H-M   'P 1'
#
loop_
_entity.id
_entity.type
_entity.pdbx_description
1 polymer ?
#
loop_
_entity_poly.entity_id
_entity_poly.type
_entity_poly.pdbx_seq_one_letter_code
_entity_poly.pdbx_strand_id
1 'polypeptide(L)'
;MGSDALLDVLLAGGRRGERLTHVERLPAREGRTAPWPAWADPDLVTGYRALGVERPWVHQVEAAEAVHAGRHTVLATSTGSGKSLAFWLPALTATRSPSPGLRRASTLYLCPTKALAADQLAGLDRLLRAADVRDVRPSTCDGDTDATERRWVQEHADVVLTNPDLLHFSLLPGHRRWARLLRGLRYVVVDECHAFRGVFGAHVSAVLRRLRRVAAHYGAHPTFVLASATTADPALGAARLLGVPTDDVVAVTEDASPLGRKTFALWQPPELPGLAPVLGEPERTEVVGIGRGDGGAPDPRGGEDLPDRGEDGAG
;
A
#
# COMPACT_ATOMS: atom_id res chain seq x y z
N MET A 1 -18.53 9.22 -23.26
CA MET A 1 -19.86 9.14 -22.64
C MET A 1 -19.68 9.42 -21.16
N GLY A 2 -20.32 10.46 -20.61
CA GLY A 2 -20.12 10.84 -19.20
C GLY A 2 -20.73 9.80 -18.24
N SER A 3 -20.21 9.72 -17.02
CA SER A 3 -20.72 8.83 -15.95
C SER A 3 -22.24 8.94 -15.75
N ASP A 4 -22.77 10.16 -15.90
CA ASP A 4 -24.18 10.46 -15.72
C ASP A 4 -25.03 9.85 -16.84
N ALA A 5 -24.56 9.89 -18.08
CA ALA A 5 -25.26 9.29 -19.21
C ALA A 5 -25.41 7.76 -19.10
N LEU A 6 -24.45 7.07 -18.48
CA LEU A 6 -24.55 5.63 -18.23
C LEU A 6 -25.57 5.32 -17.13
N LEU A 7 -25.57 6.13 -16.06
CA LEU A 7 -26.59 6.02 -15.02
C LEU A 7 -27.98 6.31 -15.58
N ASP A 8 -28.12 7.34 -16.42
CA ASP A 8 -29.37 7.68 -17.09
C ASP A 8 -29.84 6.53 -17.99
N VAL A 9 -28.94 5.87 -18.73
CA VAL A 9 -29.26 4.66 -19.52
C VAL A 9 -29.72 3.50 -18.63
N LEU A 10 -29.11 3.31 -17.46
CA LEU A 10 -29.53 2.27 -16.51
C LEU A 10 -30.92 2.55 -15.92
N LEU A 11 -31.25 3.82 -15.70
CA LEU A 11 -32.51 4.27 -15.08
C LEU A 11 -33.65 4.48 -16.08
N ALA A 12 -33.36 4.66 -17.37
CA ALA A 12 -34.35 4.91 -18.42
C ALA A 12 -35.42 3.81 -18.58
N GLY A 13 -35.20 2.62 -18.02
CA GLY A 13 -36.14 1.49 -18.07
C GLY A 13 -37.35 1.55 -17.11
N GLY A 14 -37.59 2.68 -16.42
CA GLY A 14 -38.78 2.93 -15.58
C GLY A 14 -38.83 2.10 -14.29
N ARG A 15 -39.08 0.79 -14.40
CA ARG A 15 -39.08 -0.19 -13.28
C ARG A 15 -37.71 -0.43 -12.65
N ARG A 16 -36.67 0.15 -13.26
CA ARG A 16 -35.27 0.10 -12.86
C ARG A 16 -34.90 1.23 -11.91
N GLY A 17 -35.60 2.36 -11.96
CA GLY A 17 -35.37 3.49 -11.06
C GLY A 17 -35.62 3.14 -9.59
N GLU A 18 -36.67 2.36 -9.33
CA GLU A 18 -37.07 1.90 -7.99
C GLU A 18 -36.09 0.91 -7.35
N ARG A 19 -35.10 0.41 -8.11
CA ARG A 19 -34.07 -0.52 -7.63
C ARG A 19 -32.81 0.22 -7.15
N LEU A 20 -32.68 1.50 -7.49
CA LEU A 20 -31.58 2.33 -7.06
C LEU A 20 -31.87 2.85 -5.66
N THR A 21 -31.21 2.29 -4.64
CA THR A 21 -31.46 2.67 -3.24
C THR A 21 -30.57 3.81 -2.78
N HIS A 22 -29.44 4.02 -3.44
CA HIS A 22 -28.50 5.09 -3.11
C HIS A 22 -27.66 5.49 -4.33
N VAL A 23 -27.38 6.78 -4.45
CA VAL A 23 -26.39 7.33 -5.38
C VAL A 23 -25.55 8.35 -4.65
N GLU A 24 -24.24 8.15 -4.70
CA GLU A 24 -23.25 9.10 -4.22
C GLU A 24 -22.36 9.53 -5.39
N ARG A 25 -22.12 10.84 -5.48
CA ARG A 25 -21.22 11.43 -6.49
C ARG A 25 -19.95 11.87 -5.79
N LEU A 26 -18.88 11.12 -6.00
CA LEU A 26 -17.56 11.46 -5.49
C LEU A 26 -16.90 12.45 -6.46
N PRO A 27 -16.53 13.67 -6.00
CA PRO A 27 -15.97 14.69 -6.87
C PRO A 27 -14.62 14.23 -7.45
N ALA A 28 -14.26 14.80 -8.60
CA ALA A 28 -12.91 14.66 -9.11
C ALA A 28 -11.92 15.40 -8.18
N ARG A 29 -10.69 14.90 -8.12
CA ARG A 29 -9.60 15.51 -7.37
C ARG A 29 -8.39 15.63 -8.27
N GLU A 30 -7.80 16.83 -8.33
CA GLU A 30 -6.53 17.04 -9.00
C GLU A 30 -5.38 16.40 -8.22
N GLY A 31 -4.40 15.89 -8.95
CA GLY A 31 -3.21 15.31 -8.35
C GLY A 31 -2.27 16.39 -7.83
N ARG A 32 -1.71 16.21 -6.63
CA ARG A 32 -0.69 17.11 -6.08
C ARG A 32 0.69 16.49 -6.24
N THR A 33 1.58 17.20 -6.90
CA THR A 33 2.94 16.74 -7.20
C THR A 33 3.98 17.40 -6.28
N ALA A 34 5.13 16.75 -6.16
CA ALA A 34 6.31 17.23 -5.45
C ALA A 34 7.53 17.27 -6.40
N PRO A 35 8.60 18.01 -6.09
CA PRO A 35 9.86 17.86 -6.82
C PRO A 35 10.45 16.45 -6.63
N TRP A 36 11.29 16.02 -7.57
CA TRP A 36 12.08 14.80 -7.40
C TRP A 36 13.04 14.94 -6.21
N PRO A 37 13.25 13.89 -5.38
CA PRO A 37 14.24 13.91 -4.31
C PRO A 37 15.64 14.24 -4.83
N ALA A 38 16.40 15.06 -4.09
CA ALA A 38 17.74 15.47 -4.52
C ALA A 38 18.76 14.32 -4.56
N TRP A 39 18.53 13.27 -3.78
CA TRP A 39 19.36 12.07 -3.75
C TRP A 39 19.03 11.08 -4.87
N ALA A 40 17.93 11.27 -5.60
CA ALA A 40 17.49 10.35 -6.63
C ALA A 40 18.50 10.26 -7.79
N ASP A 41 18.73 9.03 -8.27
CA ASP A 41 19.60 8.81 -9.42
C ASP A 41 19.05 9.55 -10.66
N PRO A 42 19.86 10.41 -11.33
CA PRO A 42 19.39 11.22 -12.44
C PRO A 42 18.89 10.43 -13.66
N ASP A 43 19.46 9.26 -13.96
CA ASP A 43 19.01 8.47 -15.12
C ASP A 43 17.68 7.81 -14.79
N LEU A 44 17.48 7.34 -13.55
CA LEU A 44 16.18 6.82 -13.11
C LEU A 44 15.09 7.89 -13.21
N VAL A 45 15.39 9.13 -12.77
CA VAL A 45 14.46 10.26 -12.91
C VAL A 45 14.15 10.50 -14.40
N THR A 46 15.16 10.45 -15.27
CA THR A 46 14.98 10.57 -16.72
C THR A 46 14.10 9.46 -17.29
N GLY A 47 14.31 8.21 -16.87
CA GLY A 47 13.48 7.06 -17.27
C GLY A 47 12.04 7.19 -16.80
N TYR A 48 11.80 7.65 -15.57
CA TYR A 48 10.45 7.92 -15.08
C TYR A 48 9.75 9.02 -15.89
N ARG A 49 10.45 10.11 -16.24
CA ARG A 49 9.92 11.15 -17.12
C ARG A 49 9.57 10.61 -18.51
N ALA A 50 10.43 9.78 -19.08
CA ALA A 50 10.17 9.13 -20.37
C ALA A 50 8.95 8.18 -20.32
N LEU A 51 8.65 7.61 -19.15
CA LEU A 51 7.44 6.83 -18.89
C LEU A 51 6.21 7.68 -18.52
N GLY A 52 6.30 9.01 -18.62
CA GLY A 52 5.19 9.94 -18.41
C GLY A 52 5.05 10.48 -16.97
N VAL A 53 6.01 10.23 -16.09
CA VAL A 53 6.04 10.81 -14.74
C VAL A 53 6.89 12.08 -14.75
N GLU A 54 6.30 13.21 -15.12
CA GLU A 54 7.02 14.50 -15.12
C GLU A 54 7.47 14.89 -13.70
N ARG A 55 6.54 14.77 -12.75
CA ARG A 55 6.76 14.95 -11.32
C ARG A 55 6.03 13.85 -10.53
N PRO A 56 6.65 13.31 -9.46
CA PRO A 56 6.00 12.34 -8.59
C PRO A 56 4.88 13.00 -7.77
N TRP A 57 3.91 12.19 -7.33
CA TRP A 57 2.90 12.60 -6.37
C TRP A 57 3.52 12.83 -4.98
N VAL A 58 2.93 13.73 -4.20
CA VAL A 58 3.44 14.10 -2.85
C VAL A 58 3.68 12.86 -1.97
N HIS A 59 2.72 11.94 -1.91
CA HIS A 59 2.83 10.72 -1.08
C HIS A 59 3.94 9.77 -1.52
N GLN A 60 4.27 9.76 -2.82
CA GLN A 60 5.37 8.95 -3.33
C GLN A 60 6.71 9.49 -2.86
N VAL A 61 6.88 10.82 -2.88
CA VAL A 61 8.09 11.51 -2.39
C VAL A 61 8.22 11.37 -0.89
N GLU A 62 7.15 11.62 -0.14
CA GLU A 62 7.14 11.48 1.33
C GLU A 62 7.59 10.09 1.77
N ALA A 63 7.03 9.04 1.15
CA ALA A 63 7.44 7.67 1.43
C ALA A 63 8.88 7.39 0.97
N ALA A 64 9.27 7.83 -0.24
CA ALA A 64 10.63 7.63 -0.74
C ALA A 64 11.69 8.29 0.16
N GLU A 65 11.44 9.51 0.66
CA GLU A 65 12.31 10.22 1.60
C GLU A 65 12.43 9.47 2.93
N ALA A 66 11.31 8.99 3.49
CA ALA A 66 11.33 8.20 4.72
C ALA A 66 12.14 6.90 4.55
N VAL A 67 11.94 6.20 3.43
CA VAL A 67 12.68 4.97 3.09
C VAL A 67 14.17 5.25 2.88
N HIS A 68 14.52 6.31 2.15
CA HIS A 68 15.92 6.71 1.93
C HIS A 68 16.63 7.05 3.23
N ALA A 69 15.93 7.70 4.16
CA ALA A 69 16.41 8.00 5.51
C ALA A 69 16.51 6.78 6.44
N GLY A 70 16.21 5.57 5.94
CA GLY A 70 16.31 4.33 6.69
C GLY A 70 15.14 4.04 7.64
N ARG A 71 14.02 4.76 7.50
CA ARG A 71 12.83 4.57 8.33
C ARG A 71 11.89 3.54 7.70
N HIS A 72 11.44 2.59 8.52
CA HIS A 72 10.42 1.64 8.07
C HIS A 72 9.17 2.44 7.70
N THR A 73 8.58 2.12 6.55
CA THR A 73 7.52 2.95 5.98
C THR A 73 6.38 2.05 5.50
N VAL A 74 5.14 2.44 5.78
CA VAL A 74 3.94 1.83 5.21
C VAL A 74 3.20 2.85 4.36
N LEU A 75 2.99 2.53 3.09
CA LEU A 75 2.25 3.33 2.13
C LEU A 75 0.85 2.72 1.93
N ALA A 76 -0.16 3.34 2.55
CA ALA A 76 -1.55 2.89 2.55
C ALA A 76 -2.42 3.83 1.72
N THR A 77 -2.16 3.88 0.41
CA THR A 77 -2.88 4.70 -0.56
C THR A 77 -3.69 3.83 -1.53
N SER A 78 -4.56 4.44 -2.33
CA SER A 78 -5.46 3.70 -3.21
C SER A 78 -4.71 2.87 -4.26
N THR A 79 -5.36 1.84 -4.80
CA THR A 79 -4.81 1.08 -5.93
C THR A 79 -4.70 1.98 -7.15
N GLY A 80 -3.58 1.91 -7.87
CA GLY A 80 -3.31 2.80 -9.01
C GLY A 80 -2.70 4.16 -8.64
N SER A 81 -2.47 4.45 -7.35
CA SER A 81 -1.80 5.70 -6.91
C SER A 81 -0.30 5.77 -7.22
N GLY A 82 0.26 4.75 -7.89
CA GLY A 82 1.67 4.67 -8.26
C GLY A 82 2.61 4.30 -7.10
N LYS A 83 2.17 3.49 -6.13
CA LYS A 83 2.97 3.07 -4.96
C LYS A 83 4.38 2.57 -5.30
N SER A 84 4.54 1.90 -6.45
CA SER A 84 5.81 1.33 -6.89
C SER A 84 6.97 2.34 -6.96
N LEU A 85 6.70 3.60 -7.32
CA LEU A 85 7.74 4.63 -7.36
C LEU A 85 8.39 4.84 -5.99
N ALA A 86 7.58 4.83 -4.93
CA ALA A 86 8.02 5.12 -3.56
C ALA A 86 9.07 4.13 -3.04
N PHE A 87 9.03 2.88 -3.50
CA PHE A 87 10.01 1.87 -3.11
C PHE A 87 11.06 1.57 -4.18
N TRP A 88 10.74 1.65 -5.47
CA TRP A 88 11.72 1.41 -6.52
C TRP A 88 12.74 2.54 -6.66
N LEU A 89 12.33 3.79 -6.50
CA LEU A 89 13.25 4.94 -6.60
C LEU A 89 14.40 4.84 -5.57
N PRO A 90 14.16 4.71 -4.25
CA PRO A 90 15.26 4.57 -3.29
C PRO A 90 16.03 3.26 -3.44
N ALA A 91 15.36 2.15 -3.81
CA ALA A 91 16.00 0.85 -3.99
C ALA A 91 17.01 0.85 -5.14
N LEU A 92 16.60 1.29 -6.32
CA LEU A 92 17.43 1.32 -7.51
C LEU A 92 18.54 2.38 -7.39
N THR A 93 18.22 3.56 -6.85
CA THR A 93 19.23 4.61 -6.58
C THR A 93 20.35 4.06 -5.70
N ALA A 94 20.02 3.32 -4.64
CA ALA A 94 21.03 2.73 -3.76
C ALA A 94 21.84 1.61 -4.45
N THR A 95 21.22 0.79 -5.30
CA THR A 95 21.91 -0.27 -6.06
C THR A 95 22.94 0.32 -7.03
N ARG A 96 22.66 1.52 -7.56
CA ARG A 96 23.51 2.26 -8.51
C ARG A 96 24.51 3.22 -7.85
N SER A 97 24.36 3.51 -6.56
CA SER A 97 25.24 4.41 -5.80
C SER A 97 26.28 3.62 -4.99
N PRO A 98 27.42 3.20 -5.58
CA PRO A 98 28.46 2.50 -4.84
C PRO A 98 29.03 3.43 -3.77
N SER A 99 28.88 3.03 -2.50
CA SER A 99 29.53 3.73 -1.39
C SER A 99 30.85 3.02 -1.04
N PRO A 100 31.98 3.73 -0.96
CA PRO A 100 33.26 3.13 -0.57
C PRO A 100 33.14 2.34 0.74
N GLY A 101 33.60 1.09 0.73
CA GLY A 101 33.54 0.20 1.89
C GLY A 101 32.20 -0.53 2.10
N LEU A 102 31.11 -0.11 1.45
CA LEU A 102 29.83 -0.81 1.51
C LEU A 102 29.69 -1.85 0.39
N ARG A 103 28.96 -2.92 0.68
CA ARG A 103 28.57 -3.89 -0.35
C ARG A 103 27.53 -3.25 -1.25
N ARG A 104 27.47 -3.72 -2.50
CA ARG A 104 26.43 -3.32 -3.44
C ARG A 104 25.06 -3.54 -2.79
N ALA A 105 24.21 -2.51 -2.80
CA ALA A 105 22.89 -2.61 -2.21
C ALA A 105 22.04 -3.61 -2.99
N SER A 106 21.26 -4.40 -2.26
CA SER A 106 20.30 -5.35 -2.80
C SER A 106 18.93 -5.15 -2.18
N THR A 107 17.90 -5.59 -2.90
CA THR A 107 16.50 -5.45 -2.51
C THR A 107 15.78 -6.79 -2.61
N LEU A 108 15.04 -7.15 -1.56
CA LEU A 108 14.05 -8.22 -1.63
C LEU A 108 12.67 -7.62 -1.80
N TYR A 109 11.91 -8.12 -2.75
CA TYR A 109 10.51 -7.75 -2.95
C TYR A 109 9.64 -8.98 -2.67
N LEU A 110 8.73 -8.86 -1.72
CA LEU A 110 7.83 -9.91 -1.28
C LEU A 110 6.41 -9.55 -1.71
N CYS A 111 5.76 -10.43 -2.45
CA CYS A 111 4.37 -10.27 -2.85
C CYS A 111 3.57 -11.56 -2.62
N PRO A 112 2.24 -11.47 -2.48
CA PRO A 112 1.40 -12.65 -2.24
C PRO A 112 1.26 -13.56 -3.45
N THR A 113 1.48 -13.07 -4.68
CA THR A 113 1.25 -13.85 -5.90
C THR A 113 2.42 -13.75 -6.88
N LYS A 114 2.67 -14.83 -7.63
CA LYS A 114 3.68 -14.88 -8.70
C LYS A 114 3.34 -13.91 -9.85
N ALA A 115 2.06 -13.77 -10.16
CA ALA A 115 1.60 -12.84 -11.19
C ALA A 115 1.96 -11.39 -10.86
N LEU A 116 1.82 -10.98 -9.59
CA LEU A 116 2.23 -9.65 -9.16
C LEU A 116 3.76 -9.47 -9.21
N ALA A 117 4.53 -10.52 -8.88
CA ALA A 117 5.99 -10.49 -9.04
C ALA A 117 6.39 -10.26 -10.51
N ALA A 118 5.76 -10.98 -11.44
CA ALA A 118 6.01 -10.86 -12.87
C ALA A 118 5.62 -9.48 -13.42
N ASP A 119 4.48 -8.92 -12.99
CA ASP A 119 4.05 -7.57 -13.38
C ASP A 119 5.03 -6.50 -12.88
N GLN A 120 5.48 -6.60 -11.62
CA GLN A 120 6.50 -5.69 -11.10
C GLN A 120 7.83 -5.82 -11.83
N LEU A 121 8.28 -7.04 -12.17
CA LEU A 121 9.49 -7.24 -12.97
C LEU A 121 9.34 -6.59 -14.35
N ALA A 122 8.21 -6.77 -15.03
CA ALA A 122 7.95 -6.15 -16.32
C ALA A 122 7.89 -4.61 -16.25
N GLY A 123 7.34 -4.05 -15.17
CA GLY A 123 7.38 -2.62 -14.87
C GLY A 123 8.80 -2.11 -14.65
N LEU A 124 9.58 -2.84 -13.86
CA LEU A 124 10.97 -2.52 -13.55
C LEU A 124 11.85 -2.55 -14.80
N ASP A 125 11.71 -3.58 -15.63
CA ASP A 125 12.42 -3.71 -16.90
C ASP A 125 12.10 -2.57 -17.87
N ARG A 126 10.84 -2.10 -17.91
CA ARG A 126 10.46 -0.92 -18.70
C ARG A 126 11.16 0.34 -18.19
N LEU A 127 11.21 0.53 -16.87
CA LEU A 127 11.91 1.66 -16.26
C LEU A 127 13.42 1.62 -16.55
N LEU A 128 14.07 0.48 -16.33
CA LEU A 128 15.51 0.33 -16.57
C LEU A 128 15.86 0.59 -18.04
N ARG A 129 15.05 0.10 -18.98
CA ARG A 129 15.21 0.41 -20.41
C ARG A 129 15.02 1.89 -20.73
N ALA A 130 13.99 2.53 -20.17
CA ALA A 130 13.72 3.95 -20.39
C ALA A 130 14.82 4.85 -19.80
N ALA A 131 15.49 4.40 -18.75
CA ALA A 131 16.62 5.07 -18.12
C ALA A 131 18.00 4.70 -18.73
N ASP A 132 18.06 3.83 -19.75
CA ASP A 132 19.28 3.18 -20.27
C ASP A 132 20.20 2.59 -19.18
N VAL A 133 19.58 2.04 -18.13
CA VAL A 133 20.27 1.40 -17.00
C VAL A 133 20.45 -0.08 -17.27
N ARG A 134 21.71 -0.53 -17.31
CA ARG A 134 22.08 -1.93 -17.62
C ARG A 134 22.88 -2.62 -16.53
N ASP A 135 23.28 -1.89 -15.51
CA ASP A 135 24.07 -2.40 -14.40
C ASP A 135 23.22 -3.05 -13.32
N VAL A 136 21.93 -2.73 -13.21
CA VAL A 136 20.98 -3.36 -12.26
C VAL A 136 20.42 -4.67 -12.82
N ARG A 137 20.42 -5.73 -11.99
CA ARG A 137 19.98 -7.07 -12.37
C ARG A 137 18.76 -7.51 -11.55
N PRO A 138 17.52 -7.20 -11.97
CA PRO A 138 16.32 -7.71 -11.32
C PRO A 138 16.00 -9.13 -11.81
N SER A 139 15.43 -9.96 -10.92
CA SER A 139 14.92 -11.28 -11.30
C SER A 139 13.83 -11.74 -10.35
N THR A 140 12.87 -12.50 -10.89
CA THR A 140 11.98 -13.32 -10.06
C THR A 140 12.72 -14.55 -9.56
N CYS A 141 12.34 -15.03 -8.38
CA CYS A 141 12.72 -16.35 -7.89
C CYS A 141 11.58 -16.89 -7.02
N ASP A 142 11.01 -18.02 -7.41
CA ASP A 142 9.93 -18.70 -6.69
C ASP A 142 10.12 -20.22 -6.75
N GLY A 143 9.04 -20.97 -6.45
CA GLY A 143 9.03 -22.43 -6.47
C GLY A 143 9.19 -23.03 -7.86
N ASP A 144 8.83 -22.31 -8.92
CA ASP A 144 8.86 -22.79 -10.30
C ASP A 144 10.19 -22.47 -11.00
N THR A 145 11.00 -21.57 -10.42
CA THR A 145 12.34 -21.23 -10.90
C THR A 145 13.25 -22.48 -10.92
N ASP A 146 13.82 -22.76 -12.09
CA ASP A 146 14.70 -23.91 -12.25
C ASP A 146 16.03 -23.75 -11.49
N ALA A 147 16.79 -24.83 -11.37
CA ALA A 147 18.02 -24.84 -10.57
C ALA A 147 19.13 -23.94 -11.16
N THR A 148 19.20 -23.78 -12.48
CA THR A 148 20.20 -22.95 -13.16
C THR A 148 19.87 -21.48 -13.00
N GLU A 149 18.61 -21.10 -13.27
CA GLU A 149 18.11 -19.75 -13.06
C GLU A 149 18.26 -19.35 -11.58
N ARG A 150 17.86 -20.22 -10.65
CA ARG A 150 18.00 -19.97 -9.20
C ARG A 150 19.45 -19.74 -8.78
N ARG A 151 20.41 -20.50 -9.33
CA ARG A 151 21.85 -20.27 -9.09
C ARG A 151 22.29 -18.90 -9.61
N TRP A 152 21.87 -18.55 -10.83
CA TRP A 152 22.17 -17.23 -11.38
C TRP A 152 21.61 -16.10 -10.50
N VAL A 153 20.37 -16.23 -10.01
CA VAL A 153 19.77 -15.25 -9.09
C VAL A 153 20.60 -15.12 -7.81
N GLN A 154 20.98 -16.24 -7.20
CA GLN A 154 21.81 -16.27 -5.98
C GLN A 154 23.15 -15.55 -6.17
N GLU A 155 23.77 -15.70 -7.33
CA GLU A 155 25.10 -15.19 -7.65
C GLU A 155 25.11 -13.77 -8.24
N HIS A 156 24.02 -13.33 -8.87
CA HIS A 156 24.03 -12.14 -9.72
C HIS A 156 22.89 -11.14 -9.51
N ALA A 157 21.69 -11.54 -9.04
CA ALA A 157 20.55 -10.61 -8.94
C ALA A 157 20.64 -9.60 -7.78
N ASP A 158 20.49 -8.31 -8.09
CA ASP A 158 20.49 -7.23 -7.10
C ASP A 158 19.10 -6.98 -6.51
N VAL A 159 18.07 -7.24 -7.32
CA VAL A 159 16.66 -7.15 -6.92
C VAL A 159 16.05 -8.53 -7.11
N VAL A 160 15.55 -9.11 -6.03
CA VAL A 160 14.94 -10.44 -6.05
C VAL A 160 13.47 -10.33 -5.69
N LEU A 161 12.60 -10.59 -6.66
CA LEU A 161 11.16 -10.61 -6.49
C LEU A 161 10.72 -12.04 -6.16
N THR A 162 10.10 -12.23 -5.01
CA THR A 162 9.76 -13.55 -4.47
C THR A 162 8.50 -13.49 -3.59
N ASN A 163 8.19 -14.59 -2.92
CA ASN A 163 7.05 -14.69 -2.01
C ASN A 163 7.50 -15.16 -0.60
N PRO A 164 6.66 -14.94 0.43
CA PRO A 164 6.98 -15.38 1.80
C PRO A 164 7.27 -16.88 1.94
N ASP A 165 6.66 -17.72 1.11
CA ASP A 165 6.84 -19.17 1.15
C ASP A 165 8.24 -19.59 0.69
N LEU A 166 8.74 -19.09 -0.45
CA LEU A 166 10.11 -19.37 -0.90
C LEU A 166 11.11 -18.77 0.10
N LEU A 167 10.82 -17.57 0.61
CA LEU A 167 11.63 -16.96 1.66
C LEU A 167 11.74 -17.90 2.87
N HIS A 168 10.63 -18.50 3.31
CA HIS A 168 10.57 -19.44 4.41
C HIS A 168 11.26 -20.78 4.12
N PHE A 169 10.93 -21.44 3.01
CA PHE A 169 11.28 -22.83 2.74
C PHE A 169 12.66 -22.99 2.08
N SER A 170 13.11 -22.00 1.32
CA SER A 170 14.34 -22.11 0.52
C SER A 170 15.41 -21.09 0.94
N LEU A 171 15.06 -19.79 0.95
CA LEU A 171 16.05 -18.73 1.13
C LEU A 171 16.64 -18.72 2.53
N LEU A 172 15.79 -18.68 3.57
CA LEU A 172 16.27 -18.58 4.96
C LEU A 172 16.97 -19.85 5.47
N PRO A 173 16.49 -21.09 5.22
CA PRO A 173 17.23 -22.29 5.57
C PRO A 173 18.54 -22.43 4.77
N GLY A 174 18.51 -22.01 3.50
CA GLY A 174 19.66 -22.03 2.58
C GLY A 174 20.50 -20.74 2.58
N HIS A 175 20.43 -19.91 3.62
CA HIS A 175 20.92 -18.52 3.60
C HIS A 175 22.38 -18.35 3.17
N ARG A 176 23.23 -19.37 3.36
CA ARG A 176 24.62 -19.37 2.89
C ARG A 176 24.76 -19.19 1.38
N ARG A 177 23.84 -19.76 0.59
CA ARG A 177 23.81 -19.59 -0.89
C ARG A 177 23.36 -18.19 -1.29
N TRP A 178 22.65 -17.50 -0.40
CA TRP A 178 22.15 -16.14 -0.59
C TRP A 178 23.02 -15.08 0.11
N ALA A 179 24.21 -15.46 0.57
CA ALA A 179 25.08 -14.58 1.36
C ALA A 179 25.42 -13.27 0.63
N ARG A 180 25.57 -13.30 -0.69
CA ARG A 180 25.82 -12.10 -1.51
C ARG A 180 24.65 -11.11 -1.40
N LEU A 181 23.43 -11.59 -1.61
CA LEU A 181 22.21 -10.81 -1.47
C LEU A 181 22.07 -10.28 -0.04
N LEU A 182 22.18 -11.17 0.96
CA LEU A 182 21.93 -10.85 2.36
C LEU A 182 22.95 -9.86 2.96
N ARG A 183 24.22 -9.89 2.53
CA ARG A 183 25.25 -8.92 2.94
C ARG A 183 25.00 -7.51 2.41
N GLY A 184 24.33 -7.41 1.26
CA GLY A 184 23.98 -6.13 0.63
C GLY A 184 22.54 -5.67 0.91
N LEU A 185 21.76 -6.45 1.67
CA LEU A 185 20.33 -6.26 1.79
C LEU A 185 19.99 -4.94 2.47
N ARG A 186 19.58 -3.96 1.66
CA ARG A 186 19.28 -2.61 2.11
C ARG A 186 17.78 -2.36 2.24
N TYR A 187 16.99 -2.94 1.34
CA TYR A 187 15.55 -2.77 1.35
C TYR A 187 14.82 -4.11 1.27
N VAL A 188 13.70 -4.18 1.98
CA VAL A 188 12.73 -5.27 1.86
C VAL A 188 11.35 -4.66 1.61
N VAL A 189 10.82 -4.86 0.42
CA VAL A 189 9.47 -4.43 0.05
C VAL A 189 8.50 -5.56 0.36
N VAL A 190 7.39 -5.24 1.03
CA VAL A 190 6.29 -6.17 1.30
C VAL A 190 5.04 -5.57 0.66
N ASP A 191 4.75 -6.00 -0.56
CA ASP A 191 3.59 -5.51 -1.31
C ASP A 191 2.32 -6.29 -0.96
N GLU A 192 1.19 -5.62 -1.12
CA GLU A 192 -0.13 -6.07 -0.70
C GLU A 192 -0.15 -6.61 0.73
N CYS A 193 0.46 -5.88 1.67
CA CYS A 193 0.63 -6.37 3.03
C CYS A 193 -0.69 -6.62 3.77
N HIS A 194 -1.82 -6.06 3.30
CA HIS A 194 -3.16 -6.38 3.78
C HIS A 194 -3.57 -7.86 3.55
N ALA A 195 -2.93 -8.54 2.59
CA ALA A 195 -3.11 -9.98 2.39
C ALA A 195 -2.53 -10.80 3.55
N PHE A 196 -1.54 -10.26 4.27
CA PHE A 196 -0.85 -10.93 5.37
C PHE A 196 -1.55 -10.67 6.72
N ARG A 197 -2.78 -11.17 6.87
CA ARG A 197 -3.60 -11.03 8.09
C ARG A 197 -3.97 -12.37 8.73
N GLY A 198 -4.46 -12.33 9.96
CA GLY A 198 -4.86 -13.52 10.74
C GLY A 198 -3.69 -14.47 10.97
N VAL A 199 -3.96 -15.78 10.96
CA VAL A 199 -2.95 -16.83 11.19
C VAL A 199 -1.84 -16.77 10.14
N PHE A 200 -2.20 -16.56 8.87
CA PHE A 200 -1.22 -16.43 7.79
C PHE A 200 -0.30 -15.23 8.01
N GLY A 201 -0.85 -14.07 8.38
CA GLY A 201 -0.08 -12.89 8.76
C GLY A 201 0.89 -13.13 9.92
N ALA A 202 0.48 -13.90 10.93
CA ALA A 202 1.36 -14.29 12.04
C ALA A 202 2.56 -15.12 11.57
N HIS A 203 2.36 -16.07 10.64
CA HIS A 203 3.44 -16.83 10.02
C HIS A 203 4.40 -15.93 9.24
N VAL A 204 3.87 -15.06 8.37
CA VAL A 204 4.70 -14.10 7.60
C VAL A 204 5.48 -13.21 8.56
N SER A 205 4.87 -12.73 9.64
CA SER A 205 5.55 -11.95 10.66
C SER A 205 6.74 -12.69 11.28
N ALA A 206 6.60 -13.98 11.60
CA ALA A 206 7.71 -14.80 12.07
C ALA A 206 8.80 -15.02 10.99
N VAL A 207 8.42 -15.14 9.72
CA VAL A 207 9.37 -15.18 8.58
C VAL A 207 10.19 -13.88 8.51
N LEU A 208 9.55 -12.72 8.58
CA LEU A 208 10.23 -11.42 8.51
C LEU A 208 11.17 -11.19 9.69
N ARG A 209 10.78 -11.58 10.91
CA ARG A 209 11.69 -11.56 12.08
C ARG A 209 12.93 -12.44 11.88
N ARG A 210 12.75 -13.63 11.28
CA ARG A 210 13.89 -14.51 10.92
C ARG A 210 14.76 -13.88 9.84
N LEU A 211 14.17 -13.26 8.81
CA LEU A 211 14.92 -12.52 7.79
C LEU A 211 15.78 -11.41 8.41
N ARG A 212 15.22 -10.59 9.31
CA ARG A 212 15.98 -9.54 10.02
C ARG A 212 17.16 -10.11 10.79
N ARG A 213 16.96 -11.20 11.53
CA ARG A 213 18.03 -11.88 12.28
C ARG A 213 19.12 -12.42 11.35
N VAL A 214 18.74 -13.05 10.25
CA VAL A 214 19.70 -13.61 9.28
C VAL A 214 20.44 -12.49 8.53
N ALA A 215 19.77 -11.42 8.14
CA ALA A 215 20.41 -10.23 7.56
C ALA A 215 21.43 -9.62 8.54
N ALA A 216 21.07 -9.48 9.81
CA ALA A 216 21.97 -8.98 10.85
C ALA A 216 23.20 -9.89 11.05
N HIS A 217 23.05 -11.21 10.94
CA HIS A 217 24.18 -12.15 10.93
C HIS A 217 25.17 -11.89 9.79
N TYR A 218 24.69 -11.34 8.66
CA TYR A 218 25.52 -10.91 7.53
C TYR A 218 25.95 -9.43 7.59
N GLY A 219 25.63 -8.71 8.68
CA GLY A 219 25.95 -7.30 8.87
C GLY A 219 24.99 -6.32 8.20
N ALA A 220 23.82 -6.78 7.75
CA ALA A 220 22.81 -5.95 7.10
C ALA A 220 21.61 -5.67 8.00
N HIS A 221 21.12 -4.43 7.97
CA HIS A 221 19.94 -3.96 8.71
C HIS A 221 18.96 -3.33 7.72
N PRO A 222 18.15 -4.13 7.00
CA PRO A 222 17.34 -3.60 5.92
C PRO A 222 16.20 -2.71 6.42
N THR A 223 15.87 -1.70 5.61
CA THR A 223 14.68 -0.87 5.77
C THR A 223 13.50 -1.54 5.09
N PHE A 224 12.39 -1.69 5.82
CA PHE A 224 11.18 -2.29 5.29
C PHE A 224 10.24 -1.24 4.70
N VAL A 225 9.71 -1.53 3.51
CA VAL A 225 8.68 -0.73 2.86
C VAL A 225 7.46 -1.60 2.64
N LEU A 226 6.35 -1.25 3.27
CA LEU A 226 5.10 -1.99 3.13
C LEU A 226 4.16 -1.20 2.22
N ALA A 227 3.61 -1.86 1.22
CA ALA A 227 2.59 -1.29 0.37
C ALA A 227 1.26 -1.99 0.65
N SER A 228 0.22 -1.19 0.84
CA SER A 228 -1.12 -1.67 1.13
C SER A 228 -2.17 -0.82 0.43
N ALA A 229 -3.35 -1.39 0.23
CA ALA A 229 -4.56 -0.61 0.06
C ALA A 229 -4.95 0.08 1.39
N THR A 230 -5.93 0.97 1.32
CA THR A 230 -6.46 1.70 2.49
C THR A 230 -6.81 0.73 3.62
N THR A 231 -6.14 0.88 4.77
CA THR A 231 -6.30 0.07 5.98
C THR A 231 -6.56 1.01 7.16
N ALA A 232 -7.36 0.59 8.14
CA ALA A 232 -7.79 1.46 9.24
C ALA A 232 -6.63 1.97 10.13
N ASP A 233 -5.65 1.12 10.44
CA ASP A 233 -4.44 1.49 11.18
C ASP A 233 -3.18 0.89 10.51
N PRO A 234 -2.64 1.57 9.48
CA PRO A 234 -1.51 1.06 8.71
C PRO A 234 -0.22 0.94 9.52
N ALA A 235 0.07 1.91 10.38
CA ALA A 235 1.29 1.94 11.19
C ALA A 235 1.33 0.74 12.14
N LEU A 236 0.25 0.51 12.90
CA LEU A 236 0.16 -0.61 13.82
C LEU A 236 0.20 -1.96 13.10
N GLY A 237 -0.50 -2.07 11.97
CA GLY A 237 -0.49 -3.29 11.15
C GLY A 237 0.91 -3.64 10.66
N ALA A 238 1.63 -2.66 10.13
CA ALA A 238 3.01 -2.81 9.69
C ALA A 238 3.97 -3.15 10.84
N ALA A 239 3.86 -2.42 11.95
CA ALA A 239 4.70 -2.63 13.14
C ALA A 239 4.54 -4.05 13.71
N ARG A 240 3.29 -4.55 13.80
CA ARG A 240 2.99 -5.93 14.20
C ARG A 240 3.58 -6.95 13.23
N LEU A 241 3.44 -6.73 11.93
CA LEU A 241 3.97 -7.62 10.90
C LEU A 241 5.51 -7.68 10.96
N LEU A 242 6.19 -6.56 11.16
CA LEU A 242 7.65 -6.47 11.26
C LEU A 242 8.21 -6.88 12.63
N GLY A 243 7.39 -6.81 13.68
CA GLY A 243 7.82 -6.97 15.05
C GLY A 243 8.71 -5.83 15.53
N VAL A 244 8.24 -4.59 15.35
CA VAL A 244 8.88 -3.35 15.83
C VAL A 244 7.86 -2.49 16.59
N PRO A 245 8.31 -1.52 17.40
CA PRO A 245 7.46 -0.44 17.91
C PRO A 245 6.71 0.28 16.79
N THR A 246 5.52 0.81 17.08
CA THR A 246 4.72 1.53 16.07
C THR A 246 5.39 2.84 15.66
N ASP A 247 6.08 3.50 16.59
CA ASP A 247 6.80 4.76 16.35
C ASP A 247 8.00 4.61 15.40
N ASP A 248 8.49 3.37 15.19
CA ASP A 248 9.56 3.07 14.23
C ASP A 248 9.03 3.02 12.77
N VAL A 249 7.70 3.09 12.58
CA VAL A 249 7.05 3.00 11.27
C VAL A 249 6.40 4.32 10.89
N VAL A 250 6.87 4.91 9.79
CA VAL A 250 6.23 6.06 9.15
C VAL A 250 5.05 5.58 8.31
N ALA A 251 3.84 6.07 8.61
CA ALA A 251 2.66 5.78 7.81
C ALA A 251 2.33 6.94 6.87
N VAL A 252 2.34 6.65 5.56
CA VAL A 252 1.92 7.57 4.51
C VAL A 252 0.56 7.12 4.01
N THR A 253 -0.48 7.86 4.41
CA THR A 253 -1.89 7.49 4.20
C THR A 253 -2.63 8.45 3.28
N GLU A 254 -2.14 9.68 3.15
CA GLU A 254 -2.75 10.68 2.28
C GLU A 254 -2.42 10.37 0.82
N ASP A 255 -3.42 9.93 0.05
CA ASP A 255 -3.26 9.73 -1.39
C ASP A 255 -3.33 11.07 -2.11
N ALA A 256 -2.26 11.48 -2.81
CA ALA A 256 -2.20 12.72 -3.57
C ALA A 256 -2.37 12.54 -5.09
N SER A 257 -2.67 11.31 -5.56
CA SER A 257 -2.89 11.02 -6.97
C SER A 257 -4.24 11.56 -7.47
N PRO A 258 -4.36 11.87 -8.78
CA PRO A 258 -5.60 12.37 -9.34
C PRO A 258 -6.68 11.30 -9.28
N LEU A 259 -7.92 11.72 -9.01
CA LEU A 259 -9.09 10.87 -9.06
C LEU A 259 -10.09 11.48 -10.03
N GLY A 260 -10.50 10.70 -11.03
CA GLY A 260 -11.66 11.06 -11.84
C GLY A 260 -12.93 11.07 -10.99
N ARG A 261 -13.93 11.83 -11.42
CA ARG A 261 -15.26 11.81 -10.82
C ARG A 261 -15.82 10.39 -10.83
N LYS A 262 -16.39 9.94 -9.71
CA LYS A 262 -17.03 8.62 -9.60
C LYS A 262 -18.49 8.78 -9.21
N THR A 263 -19.33 7.92 -9.78
CA THR A 263 -20.71 7.75 -9.35
C THR A 263 -20.80 6.39 -8.69
N PHE A 264 -21.03 6.36 -7.39
CA PHE A 264 -21.27 5.15 -6.62
C PHE A 264 -22.78 4.95 -6.50
N ALA A 265 -23.26 3.75 -6.81
CA ALA A 265 -24.69 3.43 -6.80
C ALA A 265 -24.92 2.11 -6.09
N LEU A 266 -25.89 2.06 -5.19
CA LEU A 266 -26.38 0.82 -4.59
C LEU A 266 -27.65 0.37 -5.30
N TRP A 267 -27.65 -0.90 -5.70
CA TRP A 267 -28.72 -1.49 -6.49
C TRP A 267 -29.31 -2.69 -5.76
N GLN A 268 -30.61 -2.64 -5.51
CA GLN A 268 -31.37 -3.77 -4.96
C GLN A 268 -31.92 -4.62 -6.11
N PRO A 269 -31.52 -5.90 -6.24
CA PRO A 269 -32.12 -6.81 -7.22
C PRO A 269 -33.63 -6.98 -6.99
N PRO A 270 -34.41 -7.33 -8.03
CA PRO A 270 -35.80 -7.72 -7.84
C PRO A 270 -35.92 -9.00 -7.02
N GLU A 271 -37.00 -9.12 -6.25
CA GLU A 271 -37.38 -10.37 -5.60
C GLU A 271 -37.69 -11.42 -6.65
N LEU A 272 -37.10 -12.60 -6.51
CA LEU A 272 -37.38 -13.75 -7.38
C LEU A 272 -38.56 -14.54 -6.79
N PRO A 273 -39.65 -14.75 -7.53
CA PRO A 273 -40.77 -15.55 -7.05
C PRO A 273 -40.30 -16.97 -6.67
N GLY A 274 -40.62 -17.40 -5.44
CA GLY A 274 -40.33 -18.76 -4.96
C GLY A 274 -38.99 -18.95 -4.22
N LEU A 275 -38.17 -17.91 -4.06
CA LEU A 275 -37.04 -17.92 -3.12
C LEU A 275 -37.41 -17.13 -1.87
N ALA A 276 -37.44 -17.81 -0.72
CA ALA A 276 -37.50 -17.14 0.58
C ALA A 276 -36.21 -16.31 0.78
N PRO A 277 -36.28 -15.10 1.36
CA PRO A 277 -35.09 -14.31 1.64
C PRO A 277 -34.14 -15.09 2.56
N VAL A 278 -32.90 -15.27 2.11
CA VAL A 278 -31.85 -16.04 2.80
C VAL A 278 -31.30 -15.31 4.04
N LEU A 279 -31.55 -14.01 4.13
CA LEU A 279 -31.20 -13.18 5.27
C LEU A 279 -32.49 -12.66 5.88
N GLY A 280 -32.69 -12.92 7.17
CA GLY A 280 -33.80 -12.35 7.94
C GLY A 280 -33.87 -10.84 7.70
N GLU A 281 -35.09 -10.32 7.58
CA GLU A 281 -35.34 -8.92 7.26
C GLU A 281 -34.51 -8.01 8.18
N PRO A 282 -33.68 -7.10 7.65
CA PRO A 282 -33.14 -6.05 8.50
C PRO A 282 -34.32 -5.18 8.94
N GLU A 283 -34.53 -5.09 10.26
CA GLU A 283 -35.44 -4.10 10.83
C GLU A 283 -35.11 -2.74 10.20
N ARG A 284 -36.12 -2.10 9.61
CA ARG A 284 -36.00 -0.74 9.09
C ARG A 284 -35.83 0.19 10.29
N THR A 285 -34.61 0.40 10.76
CA THR A 285 -34.33 1.50 11.68
C THR A 285 -34.53 2.80 10.91
N GLU A 286 -35.57 3.55 11.25
CA GLU A 286 -35.74 4.92 10.76
C GLU A 286 -34.51 5.73 11.14
N VAL A 287 -33.76 6.18 10.14
CA VAL A 287 -32.69 7.15 10.34
C VAL A 287 -33.37 8.49 10.61
N VAL A 288 -33.45 8.88 11.88
CA VAL A 288 -33.84 10.22 12.30
C VAL A 288 -32.87 11.21 11.65
N GLY A 289 -33.41 12.07 10.79
CA GLY A 289 -32.64 13.05 10.04
C GLY A 289 -31.87 13.98 10.96
N ILE A 290 -30.54 14.01 10.82
CA ILE A 290 -29.71 15.07 11.38
C ILE A 290 -29.97 16.31 10.52
N GLY A 291 -30.85 17.17 11.01
CA GLY A 291 -31.18 18.44 10.38
C GLY A 291 -29.94 19.31 10.20
N ARG A 292 -29.82 19.90 9.00
CA ARG A 292 -28.88 20.99 8.72
C ARG A 292 -29.20 22.16 9.65
N GLY A 293 -28.35 22.39 10.64
CA GLY A 293 -28.35 23.62 11.41
C GLY A 293 -27.38 24.62 10.77
N ASP A 294 -27.92 25.58 10.02
CA ASP A 294 -27.22 26.83 9.69
C ASP A 294 -27.90 27.98 10.45
N GLY A 295 -27.12 28.61 11.34
CA GLY A 295 -27.10 30.04 11.63
C GLY A 295 -28.40 30.78 12.01
N GLY A 296 -28.57 31.04 13.30
CA GLY A 296 -29.42 32.13 13.79
C GLY A 296 -29.25 32.34 15.29
N ALA A 297 -28.35 33.23 15.70
CA ALA A 297 -28.22 33.64 17.09
C ALA A 297 -29.38 34.57 17.50
N PRO A 298 -29.88 34.44 18.74
CA PRO A 298 -30.18 35.63 19.52
C PRO A 298 -29.67 35.52 20.97
N ASP A 299 -28.95 36.55 21.41
CA ASP A 299 -28.90 37.07 22.78
C ASP A 299 -30.01 38.17 22.86
N PRO A 300 -30.67 38.54 23.99
CA PRO A 300 -30.23 38.40 25.38
C PRO A 300 -31.28 38.20 26.50
N ARG A 301 -30.77 37.89 27.71
CA ARG A 301 -31.32 38.16 29.08
C ARG A 301 -32.63 37.50 29.57
N GLY A 302 -32.52 36.95 30.79
CA GLY A 302 -33.58 36.55 31.74
C GLY A 302 -33.58 35.03 31.95
N GLY A 303 -33.22 34.43 33.08
CA GLY A 303 -33.31 34.83 34.49
C GLY A 303 -34.10 33.72 35.20
N GLU A 304 -33.50 33.11 36.24
CA GLU A 304 -34.14 32.28 37.30
C GLU A 304 -34.70 30.90 36.83
N ASP A 305 -34.61 29.76 37.51
CA ASP A 305 -34.14 29.34 38.84
C ASP A 305 -33.82 27.84 38.79
N LEU A 306 -32.80 27.41 39.55
CA LEU A 306 -32.46 25.99 39.76
C LEU A 306 -32.87 25.59 41.19
N PRO A 307 -33.61 24.48 41.41
CA PRO A 307 -33.64 23.86 42.72
C PRO A 307 -32.66 22.70 42.78
N ASP A 308 -31.68 22.92 43.64
CA ASP A 308 -30.84 21.98 44.39
C ASP A 308 -31.62 20.80 45.00
N ARG A 309 -31.13 19.57 44.73
CA ARG A 309 -31.14 18.36 45.58
C ARG A 309 -30.10 17.42 44.99
N GLY A 310 -29.11 16.86 45.67
CA GLY A 310 -28.89 16.60 47.08
C GLY A 310 -28.17 15.26 47.13
N GLU A 311 -26.92 15.27 47.56
CA GLU A 311 -26.08 14.10 47.79
C GLU A 311 -26.64 13.21 48.91
N ASP A 312 -26.54 11.90 48.74
CA ASP A 312 -26.35 10.86 49.76
C ASP A 312 -25.97 9.59 48.96
N GLY A 313 -24.93 8.79 49.20
CA GLY A 313 -24.17 8.54 50.41
C GLY A 313 -24.19 7.04 50.71
N ALA A 314 -23.11 6.34 50.33
CA ALA A 314 -22.61 5.03 50.83
C ALA A 314 -23.39 3.72 50.56
N GLY A 315 -22.61 2.69 50.16
CA GLY A 315 -23.00 1.28 50.04
C GLY A 315 -22.02 0.50 49.18
#